data_AF-A0A8K1LIY2-F1
#
_entry.id   AF-A0A8K1LIY2-F1
#
_cell.length_a   1.000
_cell.length_b   1.000
_cell.length_c   1.000
_cell.angle_alpha   90.00
_cell.angle_beta   90.00
_cell.angle_gamma   90.00
#
_symmetry.space_group_name_H-M   'P 1'
#
loop_
_entity.id
_entity.type
_entity.pdbx_description
1 polymer ?
#
loop_
_entity_poly.entity_id
_entity_poly.type
_entity_poly.pdbx_seq_one_letter_code
_entity_poly.pdbx_strand_id
1 'polypeptide(L)'
;MGDVPEPCPQAPLAVLSKVELRVSCKHLLDRDTLNKSDPCVLLLMQTQGQWMEVDRSEVIKSNLNPVFAKIFTVDYYFEEVQKLHGQAGVGTHDDDFLGGMECTVGQIVAQKRVTKPLFLKYGKFAGKSTITIISEEISGNNGYVELAFRAKKLDDKDLFSKSDPFLEIYRIDDDRSEQLVYRTEVVKNNLSPIWEPFKVSLNSLCSCEEKRKLRCVVWDYDSRGKHDFIGEFFTTFEEMQKAMGENKVQWDCMNPKYKIKKRNYKNSGVVVLLDLKIHRVYSFLDYIMGGCQIHFTVAIDFTASNGDPRNSCSLHYINPYQPNEYLKALVAVGEICQDYDSDKKFSALGFGARIPPKYEVSHDFAINFNPDNDECEGIQGVVESYQSCLPKIQLYGPTNVAPIISKVARVAADEERTKEASQYFILLILTDGVVTDMADTREAIVRASYLPMSIIIVGVGNADFTDMQILDGDDGVLRSPKGEPVLRDIVQFVPFREFKNASPTALAKCVLAEVPKQVVEYYSYKAFPPRCPRPPSPEPGLGSPQ
;
A
#
# COMPACT_ATOMS: atom_id res chain seq x y z
N MET A 1 17.84 39.61 7.43
CA MET A 1 16.94 38.58 7.97
C MET A 1 16.15 38.10 6.79
N GLY A 2 16.62 37.04 6.14
CA GLY A 2 15.95 36.46 4.98
C GLY A 2 15.05 35.34 5.48
N ASP A 3 13.80 35.36 5.05
CA ASP A 3 12.80 34.35 5.36
C ASP A 3 13.33 32.97 4.93
N VAL A 4 13.33 32.05 5.90
CA VAL A 4 13.52 30.63 5.64
C VAL A 4 12.23 30.15 4.96
N PRO A 5 12.28 29.55 3.77
CA PRO A 5 11.07 28.99 3.16
C PRO A 5 10.51 27.93 4.10
N GLU A 6 9.21 27.99 4.36
CA GLU A 6 8.51 26.97 5.13
C GLU A 6 8.75 25.59 4.49
N PRO A 7 9.05 24.53 5.28
CA PRO A 7 9.09 23.19 4.74
C PRO A 7 7.72 22.86 4.13
N CYS A 8 7.75 22.10 3.03
CA CYS A 8 6.59 21.54 2.33
C CYS A 8 5.44 21.28 3.33
N PRO A 9 4.22 21.81 3.12
CA PRO A 9 3.13 21.68 4.07
C PRO A 9 2.98 20.20 4.37
N GLN A 10 3.30 19.82 5.62
CA GLN A 10 3.12 18.47 6.11
C GLN A 10 1.63 18.20 6.06
N ALA A 11 1.14 17.65 4.94
CA ALA A 11 -0.06 16.86 4.96
C ALA A 11 0.12 15.89 6.14
N PRO A 12 -0.82 15.86 7.10
CA PRO A 12 -0.66 14.99 8.26
C PRO A 12 -0.50 13.58 7.71
N LEU A 13 0.71 13.02 7.85
CA LEU A 13 1.04 11.65 7.46
C LEU A 13 0.18 10.75 8.34
N ALA A 14 -1.02 10.47 7.87
CA ALA A 14 -1.86 9.46 8.45
C ALA A 14 -1.05 8.17 8.41
N VAL A 15 -0.93 7.49 9.55
CA VAL A 15 -0.45 6.11 9.59
C VAL A 15 -1.27 5.33 8.56
N LEU A 16 -0.65 5.02 7.42
CA LEU A 16 -1.35 4.48 6.26
C LEU A 16 -1.86 3.07 6.57
N SER A 17 -1.06 2.28 7.30
CA SER A 17 -1.40 0.91 7.68
C SER A 17 -0.68 0.47 8.96
N LYS A 18 -1.30 -0.48 9.68
CA LYS A 18 -0.63 -1.26 10.74
C LYS A 18 -0.51 -2.71 10.32
N VAL A 19 0.55 -3.38 10.75
CA VAL A 19 0.83 -4.77 10.39
C VAL A 19 0.94 -5.61 11.65
N GLU A 20 0.24 -6.75 11.66
CA GLU A 20 0.40 -7.81 12.63
C GLU A 20 1.49 -8.77 12.17
N LEU A 21 2.41 -9.11 13.07
CA LEU A 21 3.48 -10.07 12.84
C LEU A 21 3.28 -11.27 13.77
N ARG A 22 3.17 -12.45 13.17
CA ARG A 22 3.11 -13.74 13.86
C ARG A 22 4.46 -14.43 13.71
N VAL A 23 5.02 -14.90 14.82
CA VAL A 23 6.38 -15.43 14.85
C VAL A 23 6.39 -16.90 15.26
N SER A 24 7.25 -17.68 14.62
CA SER A 24 7.58 -19.05 15.03
C SER A 24 9.05 -19.33 14.78
N CYS A 25 9.63 -20.28 15.50
CA CYS A 25 11.00 -20.74 15.27
C CYS A 25 11.02 -22.25 15.03
N LYS A 26 12.08 -22.73 14.38
CA LYS A 26 12.35 -24.16 14.21
C LYS A 26 13.82 -24.47 14.45
N HIS A 27 14.07 -25.68 14.97
CA HIS A 27 15.40 -26.24 15.22
C HIS A 27 16.30 -25.33 16.06
N LEU A 28 15.73 -24.64 17.05
CA LEU A 28 16.50 -23.82 17.98
C LEU A 28 17.60 -24.64 18.66
N LEU A 29 18.73 -23.98 18.95
CA LEU A 29 19.82 -24.60 19.71
C LEU A 29 19.33 -25.04 21.09
N ASP A 30 19.68 -26.26 21.46
CA ASP A 30 19.48 -26.76 22.81
C ASP A 30 20.71 -26.41 23.64
N ARG A 31 20.55 -25.50 24.60
CA ARG A 31 21.64 -25.07 25.50
C ARG A 31 21.57 -25.71 26.87
N ASP A 32 20.48 -26.40 27.18
CA ASP A 32 20.23 -26.98 28.48
C ASP A 32 20.65 -28.45 28.52
N THR A 33 21.36 -28.85 29.57
CA THR A 33 21.96 -30.19 29.69
C THR A 33 20.99 -31.25 30.21
N LEU A 34 19.85 -30.83 30.77
CA LEU A 34 18.88 -31.70 31.45
C LEU A 34 17.48 -31.65 30.83
N ASN A 35 17.06 -30.47 30.33
CA ASN A 35 15.78 -30.24 29.67
C ASN A 35 16.03 -29.55 28.33
N LYS A 36 15.03 -29.44 27.45
CA LYS A 36 15.15 -28.60 26.24
C LYS A 36 15.02 -27.13 26.61
N SER A 37 15.63 -26.24 25.83
CA SER A 37 15.52 -24.80 26.01
C SER A 37 14.08 -24.25 25.97
N ASP A 38 13.87 -23.18 26.74
CA ASP A 38 12.59 -22.47 26.95
C ASP A 38 12.55 -21.16 26.14
N PRO A 39 12.30 -21.16 24.82
CA PRO A 39 12.46 -19.97 24.00
C PRO A 39 11.38 -18.90 24.22
N CYS A 40 11.80 -17.65 24.03
CA CYS A 40 10.98 -16.47 23.78
C CYS A 40 11.59 -15.66 22.61
N VAL A 41 10.78 -14.80 21.99
CA VAL A 41 11.22 -13.87 20.96
C VAL A 41 11.09 -12.43 21.46
N LEU A 42 12.19 -11.69 21.36
CA LEU A 42 12.25 -10.24 21.52
C LEU A 42 12.31 -9.60 20.12
N LEU A 43 11.37 -8.71 19.83
CA LEU A 43 11.36 -7.94 18.59
C LEU A 43 11.87 -6.51 18.85
N LEU A 44 12.93 -6.13 18.15
CA LEU A 44 13.57 -4.82 18.25
C LEU A 44 13.41 -4.07 16.93
N MET A 45 13.25 -2.75 16.97
CA MET A 45 13.18 -1.88 15.81
C MET A 45 14.24 -0.78 15.91
N GLN A 46 14.94 -0.51 14.82
CA GLN A 46 15.98 0.53 14.82
C GLN A 46 15.36 1.92 14.66
N THR A 47 15.56 2.79 15.64
CA THR A 47 15.15 4.19 15.61
C THR A 47 16.36 5.08 15.90
N GLN A 48 16.67 6.03 15.00
CA GLN A 48 17.82 6.93 15.14
C GLN A 48 19.16 6.22 15.43
N GLY A 49 19.36 5.04 14.83
CA GLY A 49 20.58 4.23 15.00
C GLY A 49 20.59 3.34 16.24
N GLN A 50 19.61 3.44 17.14
CA GLN A 50 19.49 2.61 18.34
C GLN A 50 18.40 1.55 18.19
N TRP A 51 18.64 0.36 18.74
CA TRP A 51 17.64 -0.71 18.78
C TRP A 51 16.71 -0.51 19.98
N MET A 52 15.42 -0.34 19.71
CA MET A 52 14.38 -0.17 20.72
C MET A 52 13.49 -1.40 20.78
N GLU A 53 13.17 -1.88 21.98
CA GLU A 53 12.24 -3.00 22.17
C GLU A 53 10.84 -2.59 21.72
N VAL A 54 10.31 -3.34 20.75
CA VAL A 54 8.92 -3.20 20.31
C VAL A 54 8.03 -3.94 21.30
N ASP A 55 8.29 -5.23 21.47
CA ASP A 55 7.57 -6.10 22.41
C ASP A 55 8.31 -7.44 22.57
N ARG A 56 7.77 -8.32 23.43
CA ARG A 56 8.29 -9.66 23.70
C ARG A 56 7.17 -10.70 23.68
N SER A 57 7.47 -11.89 23.17
CA SER A 57 6.56 -13.04 23.25
C SER A 57 6.52 -13.67 24.64
N GLU A 58 5.54 -14.55 24.85
CA GLU A 58 5.59 -15.49 25.96
C GLU A 58 6.78 -16.46 25.84
N VAL A 59 7.16 -17.05 26.98
CA VAL A 59 8.18 -18.10 27.07
C VAL A 59 7.51 -19.47 26.90
N ILE A 60 7.96 -20.27 25.94
CA ILE A 60 7.43 -21.63 25.69
C ILE A 60 8.40 -22.64 26.28
N LYS A 61 7.93 -23.46 27.22
CA LYS A 61 8.79 -24.43 27.92
C LYS A 61 9.18 -25.63 27.05
N SER A 62 10.45 -26.00 27.09
CA SER A 62 11.06 -27.21 26.54
C SER A 62 10.69 -27.51 25.09
N ASN A 63 10.73 -26.49 24.23
CA ASN A 63 10.32 -26.61 22.82
C ASN A 63 11.31 -25.91 21.89
N LEU A 64 11.99 -26.67 21.03
CA LEU A 64 12.93 -26.11 20.03
C LEU A 64 12.24 -25.66 18.73
N ASN A 65 10.93 -25.84 18.63
CA ASN A 65 10.10 -25.42 17.49
C ASN A 65 8.88 -24.62 17.98
N PRO A 66 9.09 -23.51 18.72
CA PRO A 66 8.00 -22.74 19.29
C PRO A 66 7.16 -22.06 18.21
N VAL A 67 5.84 -22.04 18.42
CA VAL A 67 4.89 -21.18 17.71
C VAL A 67 4.28 -20.27 18.77
N PHE A 68 4.51 -18.97 18.65
CA PHE A 68 4.12 -18.01 19.69
C PHE A 68 2.69 -17.51 19.45
N ALA A 69 1.94 -17.35 20.53
CA ALA A 69 0.60 -16.78 20.56
C ALA A 69 0.64 -15.24 20.52
N LYS A 70 1.72 -14.62 21.03
CA LYS A 70 1.92 -13.18 20.91
C LYS A 70 1.90 -12.73 19.45
N ILE A 71 1.03 -11.76 19.17
CA ILE A 71 1.02 -11.00 17.92
C ILE A 71 1.73 -9.68 18.19
N PHE A 72 2.72 -9.36 17.36
CA PHE A 72 3.40 -8.06 17.43
C PHE A 72 2.71 -7.11 16.46
N THR A 73 2.49 -5.87 16.87
CA THR A 73 1.91 -4.83 16.00
C THR A 73 2.95 -3.77 15.70
N VAL A 74 3.14 -3.46 14.42
CA VAL A 74 4.04 -2.39 13.97
C VAL A 74 3.30 -1.44 13.06
N ASP A 75 3.58 -0.14 13.19
CA ASP A 75 3.13 0.85 12.21
C ASP A 75 3.98 0.71 10.94
N TYR A 76 3.36 0.82 9.77
CA TYR A 76 4.04 0.65 8.48
C TYR A 76 4.12 1.98 7.72
N TYR A 77 5.32 2.29 7.23
CA TYR A 77 5.64 3.44 6.40
C TYR A 77 6.36 2.94 5.15
N PHE A 78 5.74 3.11 3.98
CA PHE A 78 6.30 2.65 2.70
C PHE A 78 7.63 3.34 2.41
N GLU A 79 7.69 4.61 2.75
CA GLU A 79 8.78 5.55 2.49
C GLU A 79 9.92 5.49 3.51
N GLU A 80 9.95 4.47 4.38
CA GLU A 80 11.00 4.25 5.36
C GLU A 80 11.60 2.84 5.32
N VAL A 81 12.93 2.75 5.50
CA VAL A 81 13.59 1.47 5.79
C VAL A 81 13.43 1.14 7.28
N GLN A 82 12.32 0.48 7.63
CA GLN A 82 12.03 0.07 9.00
C GLN A 82 12.75 -1.24 9.35
N LYS A 83 13.97 -1.13 9.88
CA LYS A 83 14.80 -2.29 10.27
C LYS A 83 14.28 -2.96 11.54
N LEU A 84 14.09 -4.27 11.45
CA LEU A 84 13.68 -5.15 12.54
C LEU A 84 14.79 -6.15 12.86
N HIS A 85 14.96 -6.39 14.15
CA HIS A 85 15.84 -7.43 14.66
C HIS A 85 15.05 -8.36 15.59
N GLY A 86 14.89 -9.61 15.15
CA GLY A 86 14.22 -10.64 15.92
C GLY A 86 15.25 -11.49 16.65
N GLN A 87 15.19 -11.53 17.97
CA GLN A 87 16.08 -12.33 18.82
C GLN A 87 15.31 -13.46 19.49
N ALA A 88 15.80 -14.69 19.35
CA ALA A 88 15.36 -15.82 20.15
C ALA A 88 16.28 -15.98 21.37
N GLY A 89 15.70 -16.11 22.56
CA GLY A 89 16.44 -16.32 23.80
C GLY A 89 15.70 -17.18 24.82
N VAL A 90 16.41 -17.68 25.83
CA VAL A 90 15.87 -18.49 26.94
C VAL A 90 15.61 -17.60 28.18
N GLY A 91 14.52 -16.83 28.20
CA GLY A 91 14.20 -15.97 29.36
C GLY A 91 14.68 -14.52 29.24
N THR A 92 15.20 -13.94 30.34
CA THR A 92 15.42 -12.47 30.47
C THR A 92 16.89 -12.04 30.58
N HIS A 93 17.85 -12.97 30.60
CA HIS A 93 19.28 -12.65 30.76
C HIS A 93 20.09 -12.80 29.47
N ASP A 94 21.25 -12.14 29.43
CA ASP A 94 22.08 -11.97 28.24
C ASP A 94 22.85 -13.23 27.79
N ASP A 95 22.98 -14.21 28.71
CA ASP A 95 23.60 -15.52 28.48
C ASP A 95 22.67 -16.50 27.74
N ASP A 96 21.40 -16.12 27.59
CA ASP A 96 20.33 -16.96 27.07
C ASP A 96 20.10 -16.81 25.55
N PHE A 97 20.99 -16.13 24.84
CA PHE A 97 20.82 -15.81 23.40
C PHE A 97 20.97 -17.04 22.49
N LEU A 98 19.86 -17.51 21.92
CA LEU A 98 19.81 -18.64 20.98
C LEU A 98 20.16 -18.24 19.55
N GLY A 99 19.91 -16.98 19.19
CA GLY A 99 20.29 -16.39 17.92
C GLY A 99 19.36 -15.25 17.50
N GLY A 100 19.80 -14.42 16.57
CA GLY A 100 19.04 -13.28 16.05
C GLY A 100 19.11 -13.19 14.54
N MET A 101 18.19 -12.44 13.94
CA MET A 101 18.22 -12.09 12.53
C MET A 101 17.78 -10.65 12.31
N GLU A 102 18.22 -10.06 11.20
CA GLU A 102 17.81 -8.74 10.74
C GLU A 102 17.01 -8.84 9.43
N CYS A 103 15.96 -8.05 9.34
CA CYS A 103 15.16 -7.83 8.15
C CYS A 103 14.50 -6.45 8.21
N THR A 104 13.74 -6.08 7.19
CA THR A 104 12.94 -4.85 7.19
C THR A 104 11.46 -5.20 7.22
N VAL A 105 10.61 -4.30 7.72
CA VAL A 105 9.15 -4.46 7.62
C VAL A 105 8.73 -4.61 6.15
N GLY A 106 9.33 -3.83 5.24
CA GLY A 106 9.15 -3.92 3.78
C GLY A 106 9.33 -5.34 3.23
N GLN A 107 10.43 -6.03 3.60
CA GLN A 107 10.66 -7.42 3.19
C GLN A 107 9.57 -8.37 3.68
N ILE A 108 9.09 -8.17 4.92
CA ILE A 108 8.07 -9.05 5.51
C ILE A 108 6.72 -8.84 4.83
N VAL A 109 6.31 -7.60 4.55
CA VAL A 109 5.01 -7.33 3.89
C VAL A 109 5.02 -7.73 2.42
N ALA A 110 6.12 -7.53 1.70
CA ALA A 110 6.26 -7.92 0.30
C ALA A 110 6.21 -9.43 0.09
N GLN A 111 6.79 -10.21 1.01
CA GLN A 111 6.82 -11.68 0.91
C GLN A 111 5.67 -12.36 1.65
N LYS A 112 4.94 -11.63 2.52
CA LYS A 112 3.95 -12.10 3.49
C LYS A 112 4.47 -13.11 4.53
N ARG A 113 5.49 -13.89 4.19
CA ARG A 113 6.14 -14.89 5.03
C ARG A 113 7.64 -14.89 4.74
N VAL A 114 8.42 -14.53 5.75
CA VAL A 114 9.89 -14.52 5.68
C VAL A 114 10.42 -15.59 6.63
N THR A 115 11.24 -16.50 6.10
CA THR A 115 11.99 -17.48 6.91
C THR A 115 13.47 -17.17 6.80
N LYS A 116 14.13 -16.85 7.92
CA LYS A 116 15.57 -16.57 7.95
C LYS A 116 16.31 -17.47 8.94
N PRO A 117 17.58 -17.82 8.66
CA PRO A 117 18.45 -18.46 9.64
C PRO A 117 18.76 -17.50 10.79
N LEU A 118 18.95 -18.05 11.98
CA LEU A 118 19.40 -17.29 13.15
C LEU A 118 20.94 -17.28 13.24
N PHE A 119 21.49 -16.14 13.67
CA PHE A 119 22.91 -15.90 13.85
C PHE A 119 23.25 -15.67 15.33
N LEU A 120 24.40 -16.20 15.76
CA LEU A 120 24.98 -15.93 17.07
C LEU A 120 25.66 -14.54 17.10
N LYS A 121 26.03 -14.01 18.28
CA LYS A 121 26.63 -12.67 18.49
C LYS A 121 27.87 -12.36 17.59
N TYR A 122 28.52 -13.37 17.02
CA TYR A 122 29.68 -13.24 16.11
C TYR A 122 29.39 -13.61 14.64
N GLY A 123 28.12 -13.58 14.21
CA GLY A 123 27.72 -13.84 12.82
C GLY A 123 27.78 -15.30 12.38
N LYS A 124 28.08 -16.24 13.28
CA LYS A 124 28.01 -17.68 12.99
C LYS A 124 26.55 -18.14 12.98
N PHE A 125 26.19 -19.04 12.07
CA PHE A 125 24.90 -19.70 12.08
C PHE A 125 24.65 -20.40 13.42
N ALA A 126 23.45 -20.21 13.98
CA ALA A 126 22.99 -20.90 15.17
C ALA A 126 22.51 -22.32 14.81
N GLY A 127 23.41 -23.16 14.27
CA GLY A 127 23.06 -24.49 13.77
C GLY A 127 22.06 -24.42 12.62
N LYS A 128 20.96 -25.19 12.72
CA LYS A 128 19.85 -25.18 11.75
C LYS A 128 18.69 -24.28 12.19
N SER A 129 18.90 -23.44 13.20
CA SER A 129 17.86 -22.60 13.79
C SER A 129 17.34 -21.61 12.77
N THR A 130 16.01 -21.53 12.66
CA THR A 130 15.32 -20.58 11.80
C THR A 130 14.21 -19.87 12.55
N ILE A 131 13.91 -18.66 12.14
CA ILE A 131 12.75 -17.88 12.57
C ILE A 131 11.90 -17.57 11.34
N THR A 132 10.60 -17.76 11.48
CA THR A 132 9.59 -17.45 10.47
C THR A 132 8.70 -16.33 11.00
N ILE A 133 8.58 -15.26 10.23
CA ILE A 133 7.64 -14.17 10.50
C ILE A 133 6.60 -14.16 9.39
N ILE A 134 5.33 -14.16 9.77
CA ILE A 134 4.17 -14.03 8.86
C ILE A 134 3.50 -12.69 9.17
N SER A 135 3.20 -11.92 8.13
CA SER A 135 2.51 -10.63 8.23
C SER A 135 1.06 -10.68 7.75
N GLU A 136 0.22 -9.90 8.42
CA GLU A 136 -1.16 -9.59 8.02
C GLU A 136 -1.40 -8.09 8.24
N GLU A 137 -2.10 -7.41 7.33
CA GLU A 137 -2.47 -6.01 7.52
C GLU A 137 -3.70 -5.90 8.45
N ILE A 138 -3.64 -4.94 9.37
CA ILE A 138 -4.81 -4.49 10.12
C ILE A 138 -5.56 -3.46 9.25
N SER A 139 -6.45 -3.94 8.38
CA SER A 139 -7.25 -3.04 7.55
C SER A 139 -8.31 -2.32 8.37
N GLY A 140 -8.27 -0.98 8.37
CA GLY A 140 -9.30 -0.12 8.97
C GLY A 140 -10.42 0.27 8.00
N ASN A 141 -10.27 -0.04 6.70
CA ASN A 141 -11.20 0.37 5.65
C ASN A 141 -11.56 -0.83 4.76
N ASN A 142 -12.46 -1.68 5.24
CA ASN A 142 -12.83 -2.92 4.56
C ASN A 142 -13.78 -2.69 3.35
N GLY A 143 -13.95 -1.43 2.93
CA GLY A 143 -14.85 -1.02 1.86
C GLY A 143 -16.27 -0.70 2.33
N TYR A 144 -17.17 -0.60 1.36
CA TYR A 144 -18.57 -0.29 1.57
C TYR A 144 -19.48 -1.31 0.89
N VAL A 145 -20.71 -1.40 1.38
CA VAL A 145 -21.76 -2.18 0.75
C VAL A 145 -22.81 -1.23 0.20
N GLU A 146 -23.25 -1.50 -1.02
CA GLU A 146 -24.43 -0.89 -1.64
C GLU A 146 -25.62 -1.82 -1.43
N LEU A 147 -26.68 -1.30 -0.83
CA LEU A 147 -27.87 -2.04 -0.43
C LEU A 147 -29.11 -1.44 -1.09
N ALA A 148 -29.99 -2.27 -1.63
CA ALA A 148 -31.29 -1.87 -2.14
C ALA A 148 -32.40 -2.63 -1.43
N PHE A 149 -33.33 -1.92 -0.78
CA PHE A 149 -34.42 -2.53 -0.03
C PHE A 149 -35.79 -2.19 -0.63
N ARG A 150 -36.75 -3.07 -0.40
CA ARG A 150 -38.18 -2.77 -0.54
C ARG A 150 -38.98 -3.38 0.59
N ALA A 151 -40.18 -2.87 0.82
CA ALA A 151 -41.16 -3.54 1.65
C ALA A 151 -42.41 -3.91 0.85
N LYS A 152 -43.21 -4.82 1.40
CA LYS A 152 -44.48 -5.27 0.83
C LYS A 152 -45.54 -5.40 1.91
N LYS A 153 -46.74 -4.92 1.59
CA LYS A 153 -47.94 -5.04 2.43
C LYS A 153 -47.69 -4.59 3.88
N LEU A 154 -47.05 -3.44 4.05
CA LEU A 154 -46.87 -2.83 5.35
C LEU A 154 -48.23 -2.53 6.00
N ASP A 155 -48.29 -2.61 7.33
CA ASP A 155 -49.48 -2.18 8.07
C ASP A 155 -49.67 -0.67 7.92
N ASP A 156 -50.89 -0.26 7.58
CA ASP A 156 -51.28 1.15 7.52
C ASP A 156 -51.48 1.71 8.93
N LYS A 157 -50.96 2.90 9.20
CA LYS A 157 -51.14 3.63 10.47
C LYS A 157 -52.00 4.88 10.32
N ASP A 158 -52.24 5.32 9.10
CA ASP A 158 -53.01 6.52 8.81
C ASP A 158 -54.52 6.24 8.69
N LEU A 159 -55.33 7.25 9.02
CA LEU A 159 -56.80 7.17 8.97
C LEU A 159 -57.41 7.64 7.65
N PHE A 160 -56.72 8.53 6.92
CA PHE A 160 -57.23 9.16 5.69
C PHE A 160 -56.22 9.14 4.53
N SER A 161 -55.02 8.62 4.79
CA SER A 161 -53.93 8.38 3.83
C SER A 161 -53.45 6.94 4.02
N LYS A 162 -52.48 6.53 3.21
CA LYS A 162 -51.66 5.36 3.53
C LYS A 162 -50.41 5.86 4.25
N SER A 163 -49.82 5.00 5.07
CA SER A 163 -48.51 5.25 5.66
C SER A 163 -47.46 5.75 4.64
N ASP A 164 -46.59 6.61 5.15
CA ASP A 164 -45.40 7.21 4.56
C ASP A 164 -44.11 6.52 5.12
N PRO A 165 -43.80 5.27 4.73
CA PRO A 165 -42.76 4.49 5.39
C PRO A 165 -41.32 4.90 5.09
N PHE A 166 -40.47 4.75 6.11
CA PHE A 166 -39.01 4.76 6.00
C PHE A 166 -38.37 3.65 6.85
N LEU A 167 -37.15 3.24 6.50
CA LEU A 167 -36.38 2.18 7.17
C LEU A 167 -35.17 2.78 7.90
N GLU A 168 -34.93 2.33 9.12
CA GLU A 168 -33.71 2.58 9.88
C GLU A 168 -32.95 1.28 10.15
N ILE A 169 -31.63 1.33 10.04
CA ILE A 169 -30.74 0.22 10.32
C ILE A 169 -29.86 0.61 11.50
N TYR A 170 -29.87 -0.20 12.55
CA TYR A 170 -29.06 -0.04 13.75
C TYR A 170 -28.08 -1.19 13.90
N ARG A 171 -26.83 -0.87 14.23
CA ARG A 171 -25.82 -1.84 14.68
C ARG A 171 -25.98 -2.05 16.18
N ILE A 172 -25.94 -3.30 16.63
CA ILE A 172 -25.93 -3.65 18.06
C ILE A 172 -24.48 -3.92 18.46
N ASP A 173 -23.95 -3.12 19.38
CA ASP A 173 -22.58 -3.25 19.87
C ASP A 173 -22.47 -4.24 21.05
N ASP A 174 -21.23 -4.56 21.45
CA ASP A 174 -20.95 -5.59 22.46
C ASP A 174 -21.50 -5.22 23.85
N ASP A 175 -21.58 -3.92 24.14
CA ASP A 175 -22.24 -3.35 25.32
C ASP A 175 -23.77 -3.28 25.22
N ARG A 176 -24.34 -3.79 24.10
CA ARG A 176 -25.75 -3.77 23.72
C ARG A 176 -26.31 -2.38 23.41
N SER A 177 -25.45 -1.38 23.24
CA SER A 177 -25.89 -0.11 22.70
C SER A 177 -26.29 -0.25 21.22
N GLU A 178 -27.21 0.60 20.78
CA GLU A 178 -27.66 0.64 19.39
C GLU A 178 -27.12 1.91 18.72
N GLN A 179 -26.37 1.76 17.64
CA GLN A 179 -25.89 2.86 16.83
C GLN A 179 -26.66 2.91 15.51
N LEU A 180 -27.25 4.06 15.17
CA LEU A 180 -27.89 4.25 13.86
C LEU A 180 -26.83 4.24 12.77
N VAL A 181 -26.96 3.30 11.83
CA VAL A 181 -26.08 3.14 10.67
C VAL A 181 -26.60 3.94 9.49
N TYR A 182 -27.90 3.80 9.20
CA TYR A 182 -28.53 4.43 8.04
C TYR A 182 -30.03 4.62 8.22
N ARG A 183 -30.57 5.66 7.58
CA ARG A 183 -32.02 5.92 7.46
C ARG A 183 -32.33 6.21 5.98
N THR A 184 -33.33 5.52 5.43
CA THR A 184 -33.80 5.77 4.06
C THR A 184 -34.62 7.05 3.95
N GLU A 185 -34.91 7.47 2.73
CA GLU A 185 -35.95 8.46 2.46
C GLU A 185 -37.35 7.97 2.85
N VAL A 186 -38.26 8.94 3.00
CA VAL A 186 -39.68 8.71 3.28
C VAL A 186 -40.42 8.56 1.96
N VAL A 187 -41.10 7.43 1.75
CA VAL A 187 -41.91 7.18 0.56
C VAL A 187 -43.38 7.41 0.89
N LYS A 188 -43.97 8.47 0.34
CA LYS A 188 -45.34 8.87 0.72
C LYS A 188 -46.43 7.93 0.19
N ASN A 189 -47.46 7.69 1.01
CA ASN A 189 -48.70 7.01 0.68
C ASN A 189 -48.51 5.63 0.04
N ASN A 190 -47.61 4.82 0.58
CA ASN A 190 -47.18 3.58 -0.05
C ASN A 190 -46.92 2.45 0.96
N LEU A 191 -47.78 1.43 0.96
CA LEU A 191 -47.60 0.23 1.81
C LEU A 191 -46.64 -0.81 1.19
N SER A 192 -46.03 -0.53 0.04
CA SER A 192 -45.04 -1.39 -0.62
C SER A 192 -43.92 -0.54 -1.23
N PRO A 193 -43.20 0.25 -0.40
CA PRO A 193 -42.17 1.16 -0.87
C PRO A 193 -40.98 0.38 -1.46
N ILE A 194 -40.37 0.97 -2.48
CA ILE A 194 -39.01 0.64 -2.93
C ILE A 194 -38.19 1.87 -2.57
N TRP A 195 -37.18 1.70 -1.73
CA TRP A 195 -36.30 2.80 -1.34
C TRP A 195 -35.11 2.90 -2.30
N GLU A 196 -34.54 4.10 -2.42
CA GLU A 196 -33.35 4.35 -3.22
C GLU A 196 -32.16 3.51 -2.69
N PRO A 197 -31.32 2.95 -3.59
CA PRO A 197 -30.10 2.27 -3.18
C PRO A 197 -29.17 3.20 -2.41
N PHE A 198 -28.50 2.67 -1.38
CA PHE A 198 -27.62 3.45 -0.54
C PHE A 198 -26.32 2.73 -0.20
N LYS A 199 -25.28 3.49 0.15
CA LYS A 199 -23.94 2.98 0.48
C LYS A 199 -23.64 3.18 1.95
N VAL A 200 -23.13 2.14 2.60
CA VAL A 200 -22.66 2.18 4.00
C VAL A 200 -21.31 1.47 4.13
N SER A 201 -20.38 2.02 4.92
CA SER A 201 -19.10 1.33 5.17
C SER A 201 -19.33 0.02 5.93
N LEU A 202 -18.53 -1.01 5.67
CA LEU A 202 -18.62 -2.28 6.42
C LEU A 202 -18.31 -2.09 7.91
N ASN A 203 -17.42 -1.15 8.24
CA ASN A 203 -17.11 -0.80 9.62
C ASN A 203 -18.34 -0.18 10.33
N SER A 204 -19.00 0.80 9.71
CA SER A 204 -20.22 1.39 10.27
C SER A 204 -21.35 0.37 10.37
N LEU A 205 -21.50 -0.50 9.36
CA LEU A 205 -22.57 -1.49 9.33
C LEU A 205 -22.40 -2.57 10.39
N CYS A 206 -21.24 -3.23 10.44
CA CYS A 206 -21.05 -4.42 11.28
C CYS A 206 -19.71 -4.46 12.01
N SER A 207 -18.95 -3.36 12.06
CA SER A 207 -17.59 -3.32 12.62
C SER A 207 -16.68 -4.37 12.00
N CYS A 208 -16.90 -4.67 10.71
CA CYS A 208 -16.22 -5.73 9.96
C CYS A 208 -16.44 -7.16 10.51
N GLU A 209 -17.41 -7.36 11.41
CA GLU A 209 -17.78 -8.65 11.96
C GLU A 209 -19.12 -9.11 11.34
N GLU A 210 -19.06 -10.06 10.40
CA GLU A 210 -20.23 -10.43 9.58
C GLU A 210 -21.41 -10.99 10.40
N LYS A 211 -21.14 -11.53 11.59
CA LYS A 211 -22.13 -12.11 12.52
C LYS A 211 -22.71 -11.10 13.50
N ARG A 212 -22.24 -9.85 13.50
CA ARG A 212 -22.76 -8.79 14.37
C ARG A 212 -24.23 -8.53 14.03
N LYS A 213 -25.05 -8.39 15.08
CA LYS A 213 -26.50 -8.24 14.93
C LYS A 213 -26.87 -6.84 14.48
N LEU A 214 -27.79 -6.79 13.53
CA LEU A 214 -28.41 -5.57 13.03
C LEU A 214 -29.89 -5.58 13.40
N ARG A 215 -30.40 -4.45 13.87
CA ARG A 215 -31.82 -4.21 14.10
C ARG A 215 -32.34 -3.25 13.04
N CYS A 216 -33.32 -3.70 12.29
CA CYS A 216 -33.93 -2.92 11.22
C CYS A 216 -35.35 -2.54 11.62
N VAL A 217 -35.69 -1.26 11.57
CA VAL A 217 -36.97 -0.73 12.04
C VAL A 217 -37.67 0.04 10.93
N VAL A 218 -38.94 -0.29 10.69
CA VAL A 218 -39.79 0.42 9.74
C VAL A 218 -40.76 1.32 10.50
N TRP A 219 -40.77 2.59 10.14
CA TRP A 219 -41.58 3.64 10.73
C TRP A 219 -42.50 4.26 9.70
N ASP A 220 -43.61 4.81 10.17
CA ASP A 220 -44.47 5.72 9.43
C ASP A 220 -44.13 7.17 9.78
N TYR A 221 -43.86 8.00 8.78
CA TYR A 221 -43.50 9.39 8.99
C TYR A 221 -44.72 10.25 9.32
N ASP A 222 -44.68 10.92 10.47
CA ASP A 222 -45.64 11.96 10.86
C ASP A 222 -44.92 13.32 10.96
N SER A 223 -45.45 14.31 10.26
CA SER A 223 -44.95 15.69 10.24
C SER A 223 -45.30 16.50 11.50
N ARG A 224 -46.30 16.07 12.28
CA ARG A 224 -46.85 16.81 13.43
C ARG A 224 -46.60 16.13 14.78
N GLY A 225 -45.80 15.06 14.81
CA GLY A 225 -45.63 14.23 16.01
C GLY A 225 -44.45 13.26 15.96
N LYS A 226 -44.51 12.23 16.81
CA LYS A 226 -43.57 11.12 16.79
C LYS A 226 -43.98 10.15 15.69
N HIS A 227 -43.00 9.65 14.95
CA HIS A 227 -43.21 8.64 13.92
C HIS A 227 -43.85 7.37 14.50
N ASP A 228 -44.79 6.79 13.75
CA ASP A 228 -45.55 5.63 14.19
C ASP A 228 -44.81 4.34 13.87
N PHE A 229 -44.65 3.48 14.88
CA PHE A 229 -43.92 2.23 14.71
C PHE A 229 -44.73 1.22 13.90
N ILE A 230 -44.21 0.81 12.74
CA ILE A 230 -44.81 -0.24 11.91
C ILE A 230 -44.35 -1.61 12.41
N GLY A 231 -43.04 -1.87 12.38
CA GLY A 231 -42.46 -3.13 12.85
C GLY A 231 -40.93 -3.15 12.76
N GLU A 232 -40.33 -4.25 13.23
CA GLU A 232 -38.89 -4.45 13.24
C GLU A 232 -38.52 -5.88 12.84
N PHE A 233 -37.27 -6.07 12.42
CA PHE A 233 -36.66 -7.38 12.23
C PHE A 233 -35.17 -7.32 12.59
N PHE A 234 -34.57 -8.50 12.78
CA PHE A 234 -33.15 -8.65 13.08
C PHE A 234 -32.49 -9.49 11.99
N THR A 235 -31.25 -9.17 11.66
CA THR A 235 -30.44 -9.86 10.65
C THR A 235 -28.96 -9.71 11.01
N THR A 236 -28.08 -10.35 10.24
CA THR A 236 -26.64 -10.13 10.23
C THR A 236 -26.16 -9.80 8.82
N PHE A 237 -24.93 -9.32 8.67
CA PHE A 237 -24.34 -9.13 7.34
C PHE A 237 -24.12 -10.47 6.63
N GLU A 238 -23.72 -11.52 7.37
CA GLU A 238 -23.63 -12.91 6.89
C GLU A 238 -24.96 -13.39 6.28
N GLU A 239 -26.10 -13.02 6.87
CA GLU A 239 -27.41 -13.34 6.33
C GLU A 239 -27.75 -12.49 5.10
N MET A 240 -27.46 -11.18 5.13
CA MET A 240 -27.66 -10.30 3.98
C MET A 240 -26.86 -10.75 2.75
N GLN A 241 -25.64 -11.25 2.93
CA GLN A 241 -24.77 -11.75 1.85
C GLN A 241 -25.40 -12.92 1.07
N LYS A 242 -26.38 -13.64 1.64
CA LYS A 242 -27.14 -14.67 0.91
C LYS A 242 -27.98 -14.08 -0.24
N ALA A 243 -28.16 -12.75 -0.27
CA ALA A 243 -28.78 -12.04 -1.38
C ALA A 243 -27.84 -11.83 -2.58
N MET A 244 -26.53 -12.09 -2.44
CA MET A 244 -25.58 -12.03 -3.55
C MET A 244 -25.82 -13.23 -4.49
N GLY A 245 -26.65 -13.03 -5.53
CA GLY A 245 -27.04 -14.06 -6.51
C GLY A 245 -28.51 -13.94 -6.93
N GLU A 246 -29.13 -15.05 -7.36
CA GLU A 246 -30.58 -15.07 -7.70
C GLU A 246 -31.49 -15.18 -6.46
N ASN A 247 -30.92 -15.38 -5.28
CA ASN A 247 -31.66 -15.55 -4.04
C ASN A 247 -32.06 -14.20 -3.45
N LYS A 248 -33.34 -14.04 -3.10
CA LYS A 248 -33.84 -12.86 -2.37
C LYS A 248 -33.89 -13.18 -0.89
N VAL A 249 -33.27 -12.34 -0.07
CA VAL A 249 -33.42 -12.42 1.38
C VAL A 249 -34.58 -11.54 1.81
N GLN A 250 -35.46 -12.09 2.65
CA GLN A 250 -36.65 -11.40 3.11
C GLN A 250 -36.90 -11.68 4.59
N TRP A 251 -37.41 -10.68 5.29
CA TRP A 251 -37.72 -10.75 6.71
C TRP A 251 -39.15 -10.32 6.97
N ASP A 252 -39.84 -11.06 7.83
CA ASP A 252 -41.12 -10.63 8.37
C ASP A 252 -40.91 -9.41 9.27
N CYS A 253 -41.57 -8.31 8.95
CA CYS A 253 -41.56 -7.10 9.76
C CYS A 253 -42.51 -7.30 10.94
N MET A 254 -41.98 -7.32 12.17
CA MET A 254 -42.75 -7.73 13.35
C MET A 254 -43.05 -6.56 14.27
N ASN A 255 -44.32 -6.44 14.67
CA ASN A 255 -44.74 -5.50 15.69
C ASN A 255 -44.94 -6.23 17.04
N PRO A 256 -44.06 -6.04 18.04
CA PRO A 256 -44.16 -6.75 19.32
C PRO A 256 -45.50 -6.53 20.03
N LYS A 257 -46.07 -5.32 19.93
CA LYS A 257 -47.36 -4.99 20.55
C LYS A 257 -48.51 -5.76 19.88
N TYR A 258 -48.48 -5.89 18.55
CA TYR A 258 -49.51 -6.65 17.83
C TYR A 258 -49.39 -8.16 18.04
N LYS A 259 -48.17 -8.68 18.16
CA LYS A 259 -47.95 -10.10 18.48
C LYS A 259 -48.62 -10.51 19.80
N ILE A 260 -48.67 -9.61 20.77
CA ILE A 260 -49.36 -9.84 22.06
C ILE A 260 -50.87 -9.61 21.93
N LYS A 261 -51.30 -8.55 21.23
CA LYS A 261 -52.71 -8.10 21.23
C LYS A 261 -53.61 -8.81 20.20
N LYS A 262 -53.07 -9.25 19.06
CA LYS A 262 -53.86 -9.76 17.92
C LYS A 262 -53.70 -11.28 17.80
N ARG A 263 -54.82 -12.01 17.97
CA ARG A 263 -54.86 -13.50 18.00
C ARG A 263 -54.34 -14.19 16.73
N ASN A 264 -54.49 -13.57 15.56
CA ASN A 264 -54.09 -14.12 14.25
C ASN A 264 -53.02 -13.27 13.54
N TYR A 265 -52.17 -12.58 14.31
CA TYR A 265 -51.12 -11.73 13.74
C TYR A 265 -50.00 -12.57 13.10
N LYS A 266 -49.71 -12.29 11.83
CA LYS A 266 -48.59 -12.90 11.10
C LYS A 266 -47.37 -11.98 11.10
N ASN A 267 -47.50 -10.81 10.48
CA ASN A 267 -46.49 -9.76 10.40
C ASN A 267 -47.18 -8.42 10.10
N SER A 268 -46.40 -7.33 10.11
CA SER A 268 -46.80 -5.96 9.73
C SER A 268 -46.21 -5.62 8.36
N GLY A 269 -46.12 -6.63 7.48
CA GLY A 269 -45.48 -6.58 6.17
C GLY A 269 -44.17 -7.37 6.10
N VAL A 270 -43.56 -7.37 4.92
CA VAL A 270 -42.31 -8.09 4.63
C VAL A 270 -41.31 -7.12 4.04
N VAL A 271 -40.09 -7.11 4.56
CA VAL A 271 -38.95 -6.35 4.00
C VAL A 271 -38.07 -7.29 3.20
N VAL A 272 -37.63 -6.86 2.02
CA VAL A 272 -36.86 -7.66 1.06
C VAL A 272 -35.61 -6.88 0.67
N LEU A 273 -34.44 -7.52 0.83
CA LEU A 273 -33.20 -7.04 0.23
C LEU A 273 -33.20 -7.44 -1.26
N LEU A 274 -33.23 -6.43 -2.14
CA LEU A 274 -33.31 -6.59 -3.59
C LEU A 274 -31.96 -6.88 -4.21
N ASP A 275 -30.94 -6.15 -3.77
CA ASP A 275 -29.59 -6.19 -4.30
C ASP A 275 -28.59 -5.88 -3.18
N LEU A 276 -27.45 -6.54 -3.21
CA LEU A 276 -26.33 -6.31 -2.32
C LEU A 276 -25.04 -6.38 -3.14
N LYS A 277 -24.32 -5.26 -3.22
CA LYS A 277 -23.00 -5.20 -3.87
C LYS A 277 -21.95 -4.83 -2.84
N ILE A 278 -20.94 -5.68 -2.68
CA ILE A 278 -19.79 -5.41 -1.83
C ILE A 278 -18.72 -4.74 -2.70
N HIS A 279 -18.35 -3.52 -2.33
CA HIS A 279 -17.24 -2.80 -2.92
C HIS A 279 -16.09 -2.78 -1.91
N ARG A 280 -15.14 -3.70 -2.10
CA ARG A 280 -13.90 -3.68 -1.31
C ARG A 280 -13.08 -2.47 -1.74
N VAL A 281 -12.63 -1.70 -0.75
CA VAL A 281 -11.60 -0.69 -0.95
C VAL A 281 -10.30 -1.36 -0.53
N TYR A 282 -9.36 -1.46 -1.46
CA TYR A 282 -8.08 -2.11 -1.21
C TYR A 282 -7.05 -1.07 -0.78
N SER A 283 -6.28 -1.41 0.24
CA SER A 283 -5.12 -0.62 0.66
C SER A 283 -3.95 -0.85 -0.31
N PHE A 284 -2.90 -0.06 -0.15
CA PHE A 284 -1.63 -0.34 -0.83
C PHE A 284 -1.04 -1.70 -0.41
N LEU A 285 -1.08 -2.02 0.89
CA LEU A 285 -0.58 -3.30 1.41
C LEU A 285 -1.38 -4.51 0.92
N ASP A 286 -2.68 -4.36 0.65
CA ASP A 286 -3.47 -5.43 0.03
C ASP A 286 -2.86 -5.86 -1.30
N TYR A 287 -2.45 -4.90 -2.15
CA TYR A 287 -1.78 -5.18 -3.42
C TYR A 287 -0.40 -5.82 -3.22
N ILE A 288 0.42 -5.26 -2.34
CA ILE A 288 1.77 -5.77 -2.05
C ILE A 288 1.73 -7.19 -1.46
N MET A 289 0.90 -7.42 -0.44
CA MET A 289 0.70 -8.75 0.17
C MET A 289 -0.01 -9.73 -0.76
N GLY A 290 -0.78 -9.23 -1.74
CA GLY A 290 -1.28 -10.00 -2.89
C GLY A 290 -0.19 -10.40 -3.88
N GLY A 291 1.05 -9.94 -3.67
CA GLY A 291 2.22 -10.24 -4.49
C GLY A 291 2.43 -9.27 -5.64
N CYS A 292 1.80 -8.10 -5.67
CA CYS A 292 2.15 -7.04 -6.61
C CYS A 292 3.61 -6.61 -6.37
N GLN A 293 4.43 -6.65 -7.41
CA GLN A 293 5.84 -6.23 -7.36
C GLN A 293 5.96 -4.78 -7.79
N ILE A 294 6.89 -4.06 -7.17
CA ILE A 294 7.24 -2.70 -7.58
C ILE A 294 8.58 -2.75 -8.31
N HIS A 295 8.55 -2.54 -9.62
CA HIS A 295 9.76 -2.44 -10.42
C HIS A 295 10.29 -1.02 -10.41
N PHE A 296 11.57 -0.88 -10.10
CA PHE A 296 12.23 0.41 -9.96
C PHE A 296 13.22 0.63 -11.11
N THR A 297 12.95 1.66 -11.92
CA THR A 297 13.82 2.12 -13.00
C THR A 297 14.42 3.47 -12.63
N VAL A 298 15.72 3.62 -12.84
CA VAL A 298 16.44 4.87 -12.62
C VAL A 298 16.85 5.45 -13.97
N ALA A 299 16.68 6.76 -14.13
CA ALA A 299 17.14 7.54 -15.26
C ALA A 299 18.03 8.69 -14.78
N ILE A 300 19.28 8.70 -15.22
CA ILE A 300 20.30 9.66 -14.79
C ILE A 300 20.61 10.63 -15.93
N ASP A 301 20.48 11.92 -15.65
CA ASP A 301 20.90 12.98 -16.54
C ASP A 301 22.42 13.01 -16.65
N PHE A 302 22.93 12.93 -17.88
CA PHE A 302 24.35 13.07 -18.21
C PHE A 302 24.58 14.23 -19.19
N THR A 303 23.77 15.29 -19.10
CA THR A 303 23.96 16.50 -19.89
C THR A 303 25.13 17.35 -19.40
N ALA A 304 25.65 18.19 -20.30
CA ALA A 304 26.83 19.01 -20.10
C ALA A 304 26.62 20.13 -19.07
N SER A 305 25.36 20.48 -18.72
CA SER A 305 25.03 21.41 -17.63
C SER A 305 25.63 20.97 -16.28
N ASN A 306 25.78 19.66 -16.08
CA ASN A 306 26.38 19.07 -14.88
C ASN A 306 27.87 19.40 -14.72
N GLY A 307 28.54 19.89 -15.77
CA GLY A 307 29.96 20.19 -15.79
C GLY A 307 30.86 18.94 -15.89
N ASP A 308 32.12 19.14 -16.25
CA ASP A 308 33.09 18.05 -16.44
C ASP A 308 33.27 17.22 -15.14
N PRO A 309 32.99 15.91 -15.15
CA PRO A 309 33.07 15.05 -13.95
C PRO A 309 34.43 15.00 -13.27
N ARG A 310 35.49 15.42 -13.96
CA ARG A 310 36.86 15.51 -13.41
C ARG A 310 37.06 16.75 -12.54
N ASN A 311 36.18 17.74 -12.67
CA ASN A 311 36.22 18.97 -11.89
C ASN A 311 35.42 18.80 -10.59
N SER A 312 35.99 19.25 -9.47
CA SER A 312 35.34 19.23 -8.14
C SER A 312 34.03 20.03 -8.07
N CYS A 313 33.79 20.95 -8.99
CA CYS A 313 32.55 21.72 -9.06
C CYS A 313 31.43 21.03 -9.86
N SER A 314 31.71 19.90 -10.53
CA SER A 314 30.70 19.15 -11.27
C SER A 314 29.72 18.45 -10.33
N LEU A 315 28.45 18.40 -10.72
CA LEU A 315 27.42 17.64 -10.00
C LEU A 315 27.65 16.13 -10.09
N HIS A 316 28.40 15.67 -11.09
CA HIS A 316 28.83 14.28 -11.22
C HIS A 316 30.19 13.99 -10.58
N TYR A 317 30.85 14.95 -9.95
CA TYR A 317 32.17 14.72 -9.36
C TYR A 317 32.13 13.55 -8.36
N ILE A 318 32.99 12.55 -8.58
CA ILE A 318 33.12 11.38 -7.69
C ILE A 318 34.17 11.71 -6.63
N ASN A 319 33.71 12.28 -5.52
CA ASN A 319 34.56 12.62 -4.39
C ASN A 319 34.81 11.36 -3.52
N PRO A 320 36.08 11.06 -3.15
CA PRO A 320 36.41 9.89 -2.32
C PRO A 320 35.87 9.95 -0.87
N TYR A 321 35.47 11.13 -0.39
CA TYR A 321 35.02 11.35 0.99
C TYR A 321 33.51 11.55 1.14
N GLN A 322 32.84 12.07 0.11
CA GLN A 322 31.41 12.37 0.18
C GLN A 322 30.70 12.09 -1.15
N PRO A 323 29.55 11.38 -1.16
CA PRO A 323 28.80 11.18 -2.38
C PRO A 323 28.23 12.51 -2.92
N ASN A 324 28.15 12.62 -4.24
CA ASN A 324 27.43 13.72 -4.91
C ASN A 324 25.90 13.57 -4.75
N GLU A 325 25.16 14.59 -5.19
CA GLU A 325 23.70 14.66 -5.03
C GLU A 325 22.98 13.51 -5.77
N TYR A 326 23.45 13.14 -6.97
CA TYR A 326 22.95 11.96 -7.69
C TYR A 326 23.08 10.69 -6.86
N LEU A 327 24.28 10.37 -6.36
CA LEU A 327 24.52 9.18 -5.55
C LEU A 327 23.69 9.16 -4.27
N LYS A 328 23.55 10.32 -3.60
CA LYS A 328 22.71 10.44 -2.40
C LYS A 328 21.24 10.12 -2.70
N ALA A 329 20.70 10.67 -3.80
CA ALA A 329 19.33 10.41 -4.22
C ALA A 329 19.12 8.93 -4.61
N LEU A 330 20.03 8.36 -5.41
CA LEU A 330 20.00 6.95 -5.81
C LEU A 330 19.92 6.02 -4.60
N VAL A 331 20.85 6.16 -3.66
CA VAL A 331 20.92 5.31 -2.48
C VAL A 331 19.68 5.49 -1.60
N ALA A 332 19.28 6.74 -1.32
CA ALA A 332 18.14 7.01 -0.45
C ALA A 332 16.83 6.37 -0.93
N VAL A 333 16.57 6.40 -2.23
CA VAL A 333 15.31 5.89 -2.82
C VAL A 333 15.41 4.40 -3.12
N GLY A 334 16.54 3.97 -3.70
CA GLY A 334 16.77 2.58 -4.08
C GLY A 334 16.85 1.64 -2.88
N GLU A 335 17.33 2.11 -1.72
CA GLU A 335 17.37 1.30 -0.50
C GLU A 335 15.99 0.88 0.01
N ILE A 336 14.94 1.67 -0.28
CA ILE A 336 13.56 1.36 0.09
C ILE A 336 12.90 0.50 -0.99
N CYS A 337 13.03 0.91 -2.26
CA CYS A 337 12.35 0.24 -3.37
C CYS A 337 12.80 -1.22 -3.54
N GLN A 338 14.05 -1.55 -3.21
CA GLN A 338 14.59 -2.92 -3.34
C GLN A 338 13.87 -3.97 -2.49
N ASP A 339 13.11 -3.57 -1.47
CA ASP A 339 12.38 -4.52 -0.63
C ASP A 339 11.05 -4.96 -1.26
N TYR A 340 10.57 -4.24 -2.28
CA TYR A 340 9.32 -4.50 -3.00
C TYR A 340 9.54 -5.06 -4.41
N ASP A 341 10.80 -5.19 -4.83
CA ASP A 341 11.22 -5.95 -6.01
C ASP A 341 11.77 -7.33 -5.60
N SER A 342 11.26 -8.39 -6.22
CA SER A 342 11.55 -9.76 -5.81
C SER A 342 12.91 -10.28 -6.26
N ASP A 343 13.37 -9.86 -7.44
CA ASP A 343 14.69 -10.22 -7.96
C ASP A 343 15.76 -9.16 -7.61
N LYS A 344 15.31 -8.00 -7.11
CA LYS A 344 16.14 -6.85 -6.73
C LYS A 344 16.98 -6.34 -7.90
N LYS A 345 16.48 -6.49 -9.13
CA LYS A 345 17.13 -6.01 -10.34
C LYS A 345 16.55 -4.68 -10.77
N PHE A 346 17.42 -3.71 -10.97
CA PHE A 346 17.01 -2.35 -11.30
C PHE A 346 17.47 -1.96 -12.69
N SER A 347 16.52 -1.60 -13.55
CA SER A 347 16.84 -0.99 -14.83
C SER A 347 17.49 0.38 -14.60
N ALA A 348 18.67 0.58 -15.17
CA ALA A 348 19.47 1.78 -14.97
C ALA A 348 19.83 2.43 -16.31
N LEU A 349 19.22 3.59 -16.54
CA LEU A 349 19.26 4.34 -17.79
C LEU A 349 19.95 5.68 -17.63
N GLY A 350 20.55 6.16 -18.72
CA GLY A 350 21.13 7.48 -18.85
C GLY A 350 20.53 8.23 -20.04
N PHE A 351 20.55 9.56 -19.97
CA PHE A 351 20.11 10.42 -21.07
C PHE A 351 20.97 11.66 -21.21
N GLY A 352 21.01 12.24 -22.43
CA GLY A 352 21.67 13.52 -22.68
C GLY A 352 23.18 13.43 -22.88
N ALA A 353 23.71 12.25 -23.22
CA ALA A 353 25.13 12.03 -23.44
C ALA A 353 25.42 11.43 -24.82
N ARG A 354 26.67 11.58 -25.27
CA ARG A 354 27.20 10.84 -26.41
C ARG A 354 27.88 9.57 -25.92
N ILE A 355 27.42 8.42 -26.43
CA ILE A 355 27.86 7.11 -25.95
C ILE A 355 28.83 6.42 -26.91
N PRO A 356 29.88 5.72 -26.41
CA PRO A 356 30.76 4.93 -27.26
C PRO A 356 30.01 3.76 -27.94
N PRO A 357 30.51 3.22 -29.06
CA PRO A 357 31.76 3.58 -29.73
C PRO A 357 31.61 4.73 -30.74
N LYS A 358 30.38 5.04 -31.18
CA LYS A 358 30.13 6.03 -32.24
C LYS A 358 30.02 7.47 -31.72
N TYR A 359 29.81 7.64 -30.40
CA TYR A 359 29.55 8.93 -29.77
C TYR A 359 28.36 9.67 -30.38
N GLU A 360 27.31 8.91 -30.70
CA GLU A 360 26.00 9.44 -31.05
C GLU A 360 25.26 9.85 -29.77
N VAL A 361 24.47 10.93 -29.87
CA VAL A 361 23.65 11.42 -28.75
C VAL A 361 22.56 10.39 -28.46
N SER A 362 22.44 10.00 -27.21
CA SER A 362 21.38 9.11 -26.73
C SER A 362 20.64 9.75 -25.56
N HIS A 363 19.34 9.47 -25.52
CA HIS A 363 18.44 9.93 -24.46
C HIS A 363 17.80 8.75 -23.70
N ASP A 364 18.29 7.53 -23.85
CA ASP A 364 17.71 6.31 -23.26
C ASP A 364 18.67 5.10 -23.24
N PHE A 365 19.95 5.31 -22.95
CA PHE A 365 20.96 4.24 -22.98
C PHE A 365 21.10 3.51 -21.64
N ALA A 366 21.46 2.23 -21.67
CA ALA A 366 21.79 1.46 -20.49
C ALA A 366 23.15 1.88 -19.90
N ILE A 367 23.20 2.28 -18.62
CA ILE A 367 24.45 2.79 -18.02
C ILE A 367 25.50 1.69 -17.80
N ASN A 368 25.08 0.43 -17.77
CA ASN A 368 25.94 -0.74 -17.75
C ASN A 368 26.55 -1.08 -19.15
N PHE A 369 26.19 -0.33 -20.20
CA PHE A 369 26.54 -0.55 -21.61
C PHE A 369 26.12 -1.91 -22.19
N ASN A 370 25.12 -2.56 -21.59
CA ASN A 370 24.50 -3.74 -22.16
C ASN A 370 23.13 -3.34 -22.75
N PRO A 371 23.03 -3.16 -24.08
CA PRO A 371 21.78 -2.72 -24.70
C PRO A 371 20.68 -3.79 -24.64
N ASP A 372 21.03 -5.06 -24.44
CA ASP A 372 20.08 -6.17 -24.36
C ASP A 372 19.53 -6.36 -22.94
N ASN A 373 20.22 -5.82 -21.93
CA ASN A 373 19.81 -5.89 -20.54
C ASN A 373 20.31 -4.68 -19.73
N ASP A 374 19.41 -3.75 -19.43
CA ASP A 374 19.70 -2.54 -18.65
C ASP A 374 19.62 -2.75 -17.13
N GLU A 375 19.41 -3.97 -16.67
CA GLU A 375 19.30 -4.29 -15.24
C GLU A 375 20.65 -4.36 -14.52
N CYS A 376 20.66 -3.87 -13.29
CA CYS A 376 21.76 -3.96 -12.33
C CYS A 376 21.33 -4.71 -11.07
N GLU A 377 22.25 -5.47 -10.46
CA GLU A 377 22.00 -6.24 -9.23
C GLU A 377 21.94 -5.29 -8.01
N GLY A 378 20.72 -4.99 -7.55
CA GLY A 378 20.44 -4.10 -6.42
C GLY A 378 20.91 -2.65 -6.62
N ILE A 379 20.68 -1.82 -5.60
CA ILE A 379 21.08 -0.41 -5.66
C ILE A 379 22.61 -0.25 -5.75
N GLN A 380 23.35 -1.18 -5.15
CA GLN A 380 24.81 -1.19 -5.22
C GLN A 380 25.32 -1.40 -6.65
N GLY A 381 24.69 -2.31 -7.42
CA GLY A 381 25.01 -2.51 -8.83
C GLY A 381 24.73 -1.27 -9.70
N VAL A 382 23.66 -0.53 -9.39
CA VAL A 382 23.36 0.76 -10.06
C VAL A 382 24.45 1.79 -9.75
N VAL A 383 24.86 1.92 -8.49
CA VAL A 383 25.93 2.83 -8.07
C VAL A 383 27.26 2.51 -8.77
N GLU A 384 27.64 1.24 -8.81
CA GLU A 384 28.86 0.79 -9.48
C GLU A 384 28.80 1.05 -11.00
N SER A 385 27.64 0.80 -11.61
CA SER A 385 27.43 1.05 -13.04
C SER A 385 27.48 2.54 -13.36
N TYR A 386 26.87 3.40 -12.54
CA TYR A 386 26.95 4.86 -12.67
C TYR A 386 28.40 5.36 -12.61
N GLN A 387 29.16 4.94 -11.58
CA GLN A 387 30.58 5.32 -11.43
C GLN A 387 31.44 4.82 -12.59
N SER A 388 31.15 3.63 -13.11
CA SER A 388 31.87 3.02 -14.24
C SER A 388 31.48 3.61 -15.60
N CYS A 389 30.27 4.17 -15.71
CA CYS A 389 29.71 4.76 -16.92
C CYS A 389 30.31 6.13 -17.21
N LEU A 390 30.34 6.97 -16.17
CA LEU A 390 30.72 8.37 -16.23
C LEU A 390 32.04 8.68 -16.98
N PRO A 391 33.16 7.95 -16.79
CA PRO A 391 34.41 8.23 -17.51
C PRO A 391 34.41 7.79 -18.98
N LYS A 392 33.41 7.03 -19.45
CA LYS A 392 33.37 6.45 -20.80
C LYS A 392 32.49 7.25 -21.77
N ILE A 393 31.57 8.06 -21.25
CA ILE A 393 30.64 8.87 -22.04
C ILE A 393 31.15 10.32 -22.20
N GLN A 394 30.55 11.07 -23.12
CA GLN A 394 30.74 12.52 -23.20
C GLN A 394 29.42 13.20 -22.82
N LEU A 395 29.44 14.02 -21.77
CA LEU A 395 28.27 14.79 -21.37
C LEU A 395 27.86 15.74 -22.51
N TYR A 396 26.57 15.79 -22.84
CA TYR A 396 26.08 16.56 -24.00
C TYR A 396 24.69 17.17 -23.75
N GLY A 397 23.78 17.13 -24.70
CA GLY A 397 22.43 17.66 -24.56
C GLY A 397 21.60 17.38 -25.81
N PRO A 398 20.33 17.80 -25.83
CA PRO A 398 19.59 18.50 -24.76
C PRO A 398 19.13 17.60 -23.60
N THR A 399 18.46 18.17 -22.61
CA THR A 399 17.84 17.45 -21.48
C THR A 399 16.46 16.94 -21.91
N ASN A 400 16.42 15.81 -22.62
CA ASN A 400 15.18 15.20 -23.10
C ASN A 400 14.82 13.96 -22.29
N VAL A 401 13.62 13.94 -21.69
CA VAL A 401 13.17 12.82 -20.82
C VAL A 401 11.99 12.05 -21.38
N ALA A 402 11.28 12.60 -22.38
CA ALA A 402 10.16 11.91 -23.02
C ALA A 402 10.52 10.52 -23.58
N PRO A 403 11.72 10.27 -24.15
CA PRO A 403 12.13 8.94 -24.61
C PRO A 403 12.13 7.89 -23.50
N ILE A 404 12.68 8.22 -22.32
CA ILE A 404 12.74 7.29 -21.18
C ILE A 404 11.36 7.04 -20.60
N ILE A 405 10.53 8.08 -20.44
CA ILE A 405 9.15 7.93 -19.97
C ILE A 405 8.40 6.98 -20.91
N SER A 406 8.55 7.17 -22.22
CA SER A 406 7.92 6.32 -23.24
C SER A 406 8.45 4.88 -23.20
N LYS A 407 9.74 4.67 -22.94
CA LYS A 407 10.36 3.35 -22.82
C LYS A 407 9.76 2.56 -21.64
N VAL A 408 9.67 3.17 -20.46
CA VAL A 408 9.07 2.52 -19.27
C VAL A 408 7.56 2.34 -19.44
N ALA A 409 6.87 3.33 -20.00
CA ALA A 409 5.44 3.24 -20.32
C ALA A 409 5.13 2.05 -21.23
N ARG A 410 5.98 1.73 -22.20
CA ARG A 410 5.78 0.54 -23.04
C ARG A 410 5.78 -0.75 -22.23
N VAL A 411 6.68 -0.89 -21.25
CA VAL A 411 6.73 -2.07 -20.36
C VAL A 411 5.49 -2.11 -19.46
N ALA A 412 5.10 -0.96 -18.90
CA ALA A 412 3.87 -0.86 -18.09
C ALA A 412 2.60 -1.18 -18.89
N ALA A 413 2.55 -0.82 -20.19
CA ALA A 413 1.47 -1.18 -21.09
C ALA A 413 1.41 -2.69 -21.41
N ASP A 414 2.52 -3.40 -21.30
CA ASP A 414 2.54 -4.86 -21.43
C ASP A 414 1.90 -5.51 -20.21
N GLU A 415 2.19 -5.00 -19.01
CA GLU A 415 1.55 -5.44 -17.79
C GLU A 415 0.04 -5.15 -17.76
N GLU A 416 -0.40 -3.97 -18.21
CA GLU A 416 -1.84 -3.65 -18.24
C GLU A 416 -2.66 -4.72 -19.00
N ARG A 417 -2.09 -5.31 -20.06
CA ARG A 417 -2.76 -6.34 -20.87
C ARG A 417 -2.97 -7.65 -20.13
N THR A 418 -2.21 -7.94 -19.07
CA THR A 418 -2.41 -9.12 -18.23
C THR A 418 -3.73 -9.02 -17.46
N LYS A 419 -4.21 -7.79 -17.20
CA LYS A 419 -5.38 -7.48 -16.35
C LYS A 419 -5.24 -8.03 -14.93
N GLU A 420 -4.01 -8.24 -14.48
CA GLU A 420 -3.70 -8.60 -13.11
C GLU A 420 -3.00 -7.42 -12.42
N ALA A 421 -3.17 -7.30 -11.11
CA ALA A 421 -2.36 -6.39 -10.31
C ALA A 421 -1.06 -7.09 -9.90
N SER A 422 -0.18 -7.37 -10.88
CA SER A 422 1.03 -8.15 -10.66
C SER A 422 2.29 -7.31 -10.58
N GLN A 423 2.36 -6.23 -11.35
CA GLN A 423 3.52 -5.36 -11.44
C GLN A 423 3.11 -3.89 -11.51
N TYR A 424 3.85 -3.04 -10.80
CA TYR A 424 3.72 -1.59 -10.88
C TYR A 424 5.11 -0.97 -11.07
N PHE A 425 5.23 0.06 -11.90
CA PHE A 425 6.52 0.60 -12.32
C PHE A 425 6.77 1.99 -11.74
N ILE A 426 7.94 2.19 -11.15
CA ILE A 426 8.40 3.51 -10.69
C ILE A 426 9.59 3.91 -11.55
N LEU A 427 9.51 5.09 -12.17
CA LEU A 427 10.60 5.72 -12.90
C LEU A 427 11.14 6.90 -12.08
N LEU A 428 12.35 6.76 -11.52
CA LEU A 428 13.08 7.86 -10.89
C LEU A 428 13.97 8.57 -11.91
N ILE A 429 13.70 9.83 -12.19
CA ILE A 429 14.49 10.72 -13.05
C ILE A 429 15.30 11.65 -12.16
N LEU A 430 16.62 11.64 -12.31
CA LEU A 430 17.53 12.59 -11.67
C LEU A 430 18.04 13.57 -12.73
N THR A 431 17.84 14.87 -12.53
CA THR A 431 18.25 15.90 -13.50
C THR A 431 18.74 17.17 -12.81
N ASP A 432 19.68 17.88 -13.42
CA ASP A 432 20.22 19.13 -12.88
C ASP A 432 19.56 20.40 -13.43
N GLY A 433 18.61 20.26 -14.34
CA GLY A 433 18.04 21.39 -15.06
C GLY A 433 16.67 21.12 -15.64
N VAL A 434 16.20 22.08 -16.43
CA VAL A 434 14.87 22.05 -17.04
C VAL A 434 14.87 21.13 -18.25
N VAL A 435 13.83 20.30 -18.32
CA VAL A 435 13.54 19.44 -19.47
C VAL A 435 13.31 20.29 -20.73
N THR A 436 14.05 20.01 -21.79
CA THR A 436 13.99 20.75 -23.05
C THR A 436 12.81 20.32 -23.93
N ASP A 437 12.45 19.04 -23.92
CA ASP A 437 11.36 18.44 -24.70
C ASP A 437 10.00 18.51 -23.98
N MET A 438 9.64 19.68 -23.47
CA MET A 438 8.52 19.80 -22.54
C MET A 438 7.14 19.46 -23.15
N ALA A 439 6.94 19.77 -24.43
CA ALA A 439 5.71 19.37 -25.13
C ALA A 439 5.58 17.84 -25.23
N ASP A 440 6.68 17.16 -25.58
CA ASP A 440 6.72 15.70 -25.74
C ASP A 440 6.65 14.99 -24.38
N THR A 441 7.30 15.55 -23.35
CA THR A 441 7.24 15.06 -21.97
C THR A 441 5.81 15.12 -21.43
N ARG A 442 5.09 16.22 -21.64
CA ARG A 442 3.67 16.33 -21.26
C ARG A 442 2.80 15.30 -21.97
N GLU A 443 3.01 15.09 -23.26
CA GLU A 443 2.29 14.04 -24.01
C GLU A 443 2.61 12.63 -23.47
N ALA A 444 3.88 12.37 -23.15
CA ALA A 444 4.31 11.08 -22.59
C ALA A 444 3.70 10.83 -21.20
N ILE A 445 3.66 11.84 -20.33
CA ILE A 445 3.03 11.76 -19.00
C ILE A 445 1.52 11.51 -19.12
N VAL A 446 0.82 12.23 -20.00
CA VAL A 446 -0.62 12.01 -20.24
C VAL A 446 -0.89 10.57 -20.67
N ARG A 447 -0.09 10.02 -21.59
CA ARG A 447 -0.21 8.61 -22.00
C ARG A 447 0.10 7.64 -20.86
N ALA A 448 1.17 7.90 -20.11
CA ALA A 448 1.58 7.11 -18.96
C ALA A 448 0.53 7.09 -17.83
N SER A 449 -0.29 8.14 -17.70
CA SER A 449 -1.33 8.22 -16.67
C SER A 449 -2.38 7.10 -16.76
N TYR A 450 -2.52 6.45 -17.92
CA TYR A 450 -3.43 5.33 -18.15
C TYR A 450 -2.85 3.96 -17.77
N LEU A 451 -1.57 3.88 -17.41
CA LEU A 451 -0.76 2.66 -17.24
C LEU A 451 -0.34 2.45 -15.78
N PRO A 452 0.09 1.26 -15.34
CA PRO A 452 0.51 0.99 -13.95
C PRO A 452 1.91 1.57 -13.65
N MET A 453 2.07 2.90 -13.73
CA MET A 453 3.36 3.54 -13.47
C MET A 453 3.25 4.88 -12.73
N SER A 454 4.32 5.20 -12.00
CA SER A 454 4.59 6.50 -11.38
C SER A 454 5.95 7.03 -11.87
N ILE A 455 6.07 8.35 -11.92
CA ILE A 455 7.28 9.07 -12.33
C ILE A 455 7.68 9.95 -11.16
N ILE A 456 8.94 9.89 -10.76
CA ILE A 456 9.47 10.73 -9.71
C ILE A 456 10.66 11.49 -10.27
N ILE A 457 10.66 12.81 -10.15
CA ILE A 457 11.70 13.69 -10.68
C ILE A 457 12.41 14.35 -9.50
N VAL A 458 13.71 14.10 -9.36
CA VAL A 458 14.53 14.75 -8.35
C VAL A 458 15.48 15.75 -9.02
N GLY A 459 15.26 17.03 -8.72
CA GLY A 459 16.09 18.13 -9.22
C GLY A 459 17.36 18.29 -8.39
N VAL A 460 18.54 18.06 -8.97
CA VAL A 460 19.84 18.22 -8.30
C VAL A 460 20.50 19.56 -8.65
N GLY A 461 21.39 20.04 -7.79
CA GLY A 461 22.06 21.32 -8.00
C GLY A 461 21.17 22.52 -7.66
N ASN A 462 21.40 23.64 -8.36
CA ASN A 462 20.82 24.94 -8.02
C ASN A 462 20.08 25.60 -9.19
N ALA A 463 19.67 24.84 -10.20
CA ALA A 463 18.88 25.38 -11.30
C ALA A 463 17.51 25.92 -10.84
N ASP A 464 16.87 26.67 -11.72
CA ASP A 464 15.46 27.03 -11.57
C ASP A 464 14.60 25.84 -12.01
N PHE A 465 13.75 25.37 -11.10
CA PHE A 465 12.89 24.20 -11.30
C PHE A 465 11.41 24.55 -11.39
N THR A 466 11.09 25.84 -11.61
CA THR A 466 9.69 26.30 -11.74
C THR A 466 8.91 25.49 -12.78
N ASP A 467 9.52 25.18 -13.92
CA ASP A 467 8.88 24.38 -14.96
C ASP A 467 8.66 22.90 -14.56
N MET A 468 9.44 22.37 -13.62
CA MET A 468 9.25 21.00 -13.11
C MET A 468 8.10 20.93 -12.11
N GLN A 469 7.85 21.99 -11.35
CA GLN A 469 6.67 22.07 -10.45
C GLN A 469 5.37 22.01 -11.24
N ILE A 470 5.35 22.51 -12.48
CA ILE A 470 4.19 22.39 -13.37
C ILE A 470 3.85 20.92 -13.67
N LEU A 471 4.84 20.01 -13.64
CA LEU A 471 4.63 18.59 -13.89
C LEU A 471 4.04 17.84 -12.70
N ASP A 472 4.21 18.36 -11.47
CA ASP A 472 3.91 17.73 -10.18
C ASP A 472 2.41 17.61 -9.86
N GLY A 473 1.53 18.13 -10.72
CA GLY A 473 0.06 17.96 -10.61
C GLY A 473 -0.63 18.68 -9.45
N ASP A 474 0.09 19.03 -8.39
CA ASP A 474 -0.40 19.68 -7.16
C ASP A 474 -1.05 21.05 -7.42
N ASP A 475 -0.48 21.85 -8.31
CA ASP A 475 -0.97 23.19 -8.66
C ASP A 475 -2.03 23.17 -9.78
N GLY A 476 -2.45 21.98 -10.23
CA GLY A 476 -3.54 21.80 -11.19
C GLY A 476 -3.33 20.65 -12.17
N VAL A 477 -4.41 20.31 -12.87
CA VAL A 477 -4.42 19.15 -13.79
C VAL A 477 -3.49 19.40 -14.98
N LEU A 478 -2.40 18.64 -15.06
CA LEU A 478 -1.49 18.63 -16.20
C LEU A 478 -2.24 18.25 -17.49
N ARG A 479 -1.94 18.94 -18.58
CA ARG A 479 -2.55 18.70 -19.90
C ARG A 479 -1.49 18.45 -20.96
N SER A 480 -1.82 17.68 -21.99
CA SER A 480 -1.00 17.58 -23.20
C SER A 480 -1.02 18.90 -23.99
N PRO A 481 -0.11 19.10 -24.96
CA PRO A 481 -0.19 20.24 -25.88
C PRO A 481 -1.50 20.33 -26.66
N LYS A 482 -2.25 19.22 -26.77
CA LYS A 482 -3.58 19.16 -27.42
C LYS A 482 -4.74 19.51 -26.47
N GLY A 483 -4.45 19.76 -25.18
CA GLY A 483 -5.43 20.10 -24.16
C GLY A 483 -6.03 18.91 -23.39
N GLU A 484 -5.61 17.68 -23.71
CA GLU A 484 -6.07 16.46 -23.04
C GLU A 484 -5.51 16.41 -21.61
N PRO A 485 -6.33 16.28 -20.57
CA PRO A 485 -5.85 16.19 -19.19
C PRO A 485 -5.24 14.82 -18.90
N VAL A 486 -4.32 14.75 -17.93
CA VAL A 486 -3.92 13.48 -17.30
C VAL A 486 -5.15 12.80 -16.69
N LEU A 487 -5.18 11.46 -16.72
CA LEU A 487 -6.27 10.68 -16.12
C LEU A 487 -6.21 10.73 -14.59
N ARG A 488 -5.00 10.67 -14.06
CA ARG A 488 -4.65 10.65 -12.64
C ARG A 488 -3.28 11.30 -12.48
N ASP A 489 -2.97 11.74 -11.28
CA ASP A 489 -1.64 12.21 -10.98
C ASP A 489 -0.66 11.04 -10.89
N ILE A 490 0.51 11.21 -11.49
CA ILE A 490 1.56 10.18 -11.55
C ILE A 490 2.95 10.75 -11.35
N VAL A 491 3.10 12.07 -11.22
CA VAL A 491 4.41 12.72 -11.17
C VAL A 491 4.61 13.27 -9.78
N GLN A 492 5.75 12.97 -9.16
CA GLN A 492 6.23 13.68 -7.98
C GLN A 492 7.51 14.44 -8.34
N PHE A 493 7.57 15.74 -8.10
CA PHE A 493 8.80 16.52 -8.19
C PHE A 493 9.37 16.83 -6.80
N VAL A 494 10.68 16.64 -6.62
CA VAL A 494 11.38 16.97 -5.38
C VAL A 494 12.72 17.65 -5.66
N PRO A 495 12.91 18.93 -5.26
CA PRO A 495 14.20 19.58 -5.39
C PRO A 495 15.15 19.11 -4.27
N PHE A 496 16.23 18.41 -4.64
CA PHE A 496 17.20 17.85 -3.70
C PHE A 496 17.82 18.92 -2.77
N ARG A 497 17.90 20.18 -3.23
CA ARG A 497 18.48 21.29 -2.46
C ARG A 497 17.82 21.53 -1.10
N GLU A 498 16.54 21.16 -0.94
CA GLU A 498 15.81 21.28 0.32
C GLU A 498 16.28 20.27 1.37
N PHE A 499 17.00 19.22 0.95
CA PHE A 499 17.43 18.10 1.79
C PHE A 499 18.95 18.01 1.98
N LYS A 500 19.74 19.00 1.54
CA LYS A 500 21.22 18.96 1.61
C LYS A 500 21.77 18.66 3.01
N ASN A 501 21.09 19.15 4.04
CA ASN A 501 21.43 18.96 5.46
C ASN A 501 20.46 18.01 6.20
N ALA A 502 19.51 17.43 5.48
CA ALA A 502 18.54 16.50 6.05
C ALA A 502 19.09 15.06 6.02
N SER A 503 18.45 14.16 6.79
CA SER A 503 18.78 12.74 6.71
C SER A 503 18.36 12.17 5.35
N PRO A 504 19.03 11.12 4.83
CA PRO A 504 18.59 10.42 3.61
C PRO A 504 17.13 9.96 3.68
N THR A 505 16.67 9.57 4.89
CA THR A 505 15.28 9.20 5.16
C THR A 505 14.31 10.34 4.89
N ALA A 506 14.67 11.60 5.16
CA ALA A 506 13.79 12.74 4.91
C ALA A 506 13.57 12.97 3.41
N LEU A 507 14.61 12.80 2.58
CA LEU A 507 14.48 12.85 1.13
C LEU A 507 13.56 11.74 0.63
N ALA A 508 13.84 10.51 1.03
CA ALA A 508 13.06 9.35 0.61
C ALA A 508 11.57 9.48 0.98
N LYS A 509 11.29 10.01 2.19
CA LYS A 509 9.93 10.30 2.64
C LYS A 509 9.15 11.15 1.66
N CYS A 510 9.73 12.27 1.23
CA CYS A 510 9.07 13.17 0.29
C CYS A 510 8.99 12.56 -1.12
N VAL A 511 10.05 11.91 -1.58
CA VAL A 511 10.12 11.30 -2.93
C VAL A 511 9.10 10.19 -3.11
N LEU A 512 8.84 9.38 -2.07
CA LEU A 512 7.98 8.19 -2.15
C LEU A 512 6.59 8.39 -1.56
N ALA A 513 6.27 9.58 -1.03
CA ALA A 513 5.04 9.86 -0.28
C ALA A 513 3.76 9.50 -1.05
N GLU A 514 3.72 9.78 -2.35
CA GLU A 514 2.51 9.62 -3.15
C GLU A 514 2.33 8.24 -3.77
N VAL A 515 3.40 7.45 -3.86
CA VAL A 515 3.40 6.18 -4.57
C VAL A 515 2.29 5.23 -4.07
N PRO A 516 2.08 5.03 -2.74
CA PRO A 516 1.01 4.17 -2.26
C PRO A 516 -0.38 4.58 -2.75
N LYS A 517 -0.66 5.89 -2.75
CA LYS A 517 -1.93 6.46 -3.23
C LYS A 517 -2.07 6.25 -4.74
N GLN A 518 -1.04 6.57 -5.52
CA GLN A 518 -1.06 6.43 -6.98
C GLN A 518 -1.28 4.97 -7.42
N VAL A 519 -0.71 3.99 -6.69
CA VAL A 519 -0.95 2.55 -6.92
C VAL A 519 -2.42 2.18 -6.69
N VAL A 520 -2.98 2.58 -5.54
CA VAL A 520 -4.37 2.28 -5.18
C VAL A 520 -5.33 2.94 -6.15
N GLU A 521 -5.10 4.20 -6.52
CA GLU A 521 -5.91 4.94 -7.49
C GLU A 521 -5.95 4.24 -8.84
N TYR A 522 -4.79 3.83 -9.37
CA TYR A 522 -4.71 3.13 -10.65
C TYR A 522 -5.52 1.84 -10.65
N TYR A 523 -5.26 0.93 -9.70
CA TYR A 523 -5.91 -0.38 -9.69
C TYR A 523 -7.39 -0.29 -9.33
N SER A 524 -7.77 0.67 -8.46
CA SER A 524 -9.18 0.95 -8.17
C SER A 524 -9.91 1.46 -9.40
N TYR A 525 -9.32 2.37 -10.17
CA TYR A 525 -9.89 2.90 -11.40
C TYR A 525 -10.09 1.80 -12.46
N LYS A 526 -9.11 0.90 -12.60
CA LYS A 526 -9.20 -0.25 -13.53
C LYS A 526 -10.08 -1.39 -13.01
N ALA A 527 -10.54 -1.31 -11.75
CA ALA A 527 -11.25 -2.37 -11.04
C ALA A 527 -10.47 -3.70 -11.00
N PHE A 528 -9.15 -3.63 -10.85
CA PHE A 528 -8.29 -4.80 -10.69
C PHE A 528 -8.10 -5.08 -9.19
N PRO A 529 -8.62 -6.21 -8.67
CA PRO A 529 -8.42 -6.56 -7.27
C PRO A 529 -6.98 -7.05 -7.03
N PRO A 530 -6.47 -6.94 -5.80
CA PRO A 530 -5.26 -7.63 -5.37
C PRO A 530 -5.36 -9.13 -5.65
N ARG A 531 -4.23 -9.73 -6.03
CA ARG A 531 -4.19 -11.17 -6.31
C ARG A 531 -4.29 -11.95 -5.00
N CYS A 532 -4.92 -13.12 -5.03
CA CYS A 532 -4.89 -14.04 -3.90
C CYS A 532 -3.48 -14.64 -3.78
N PRO A 533 -2.85 -14.64 -2.59
CA PRO A 533 -1.58 -15.31 -2.37
C PRO A 533 -1.73 -16.78 -2.78
N ARG A 534 -0.88 -17.26 -3.70
CA ARG A 534 -0.84 -18.70 -4.03
C ARG A 534 -0.43 -19.45 -2.75
N PRO A 535 -1.11 -20.54 -2.38
CA PRO A 535 -0.66 -21.35 -1.24
C PRO A 535 0.78 -21.81 -1.52
N PRO A 536 1.67 -21.80 -0.51
CA PRO A 536 3.03 -22.27 -0.72
C PRO A 536 2.99 -23.71 -1.23
N SER A 537 3.69 -23.96 -2.33
CA SER A 537 3.93 -25.32 -2.82
C SER A 537 4.53 -26.15 -1.69
N PRO A 538 4.04 -27.38 -1.42
CA PRO A 538 4.58 -28.21 -0.36
C PRO A 538 6.08 -28.43 -0.59
N GLU A 539 6.87 -28.25 0.48
CA GLU A 539 8.31 -28.54 0.44
C GLU A 539 8.52 -29.97 -0.11
N PRO A 540 9.52 -30.20 -0.97
CA PRO A 540 9.89 -31.55 -1.37
C PRO A 540 10.24 -32.32 -0.11
N GLY A 541 9.41 -33.29 0.26
CA GLY A 541 9.66 -34.14 1.42
C GLY A 541 11.04 -34.76 1.30
N LEU A 542 11.85 -34.65 2.36
CA LEU A 542 13.09 -35.40 2.48
C LEU A 542 12.76 -36.87 2.21
N GLY A 543 13.24 -37.39 1.09
CA GLY A 543 13.17 -38.80 0.78
C GLY A 543 13.78 -39.57 1.94
N SER A 544 12.98 -40.47 2.52
CA SER A 544 13.46 -41.49 3.44
C SER A 544 14.61 -42.27 2.79
N PRO A 545 15.78 -42.38 3.43
CA PRO A 545 16.86 -43.21 2.90
C PRO A 545 16.40 -44.68 2.91
N GLN A 546 16.45 -45.31 1.73
CA GLN A 546 16.49 -46.77 1.61
C GLN A 546 17.91 -47.26 1.85
#